data_AF-A0A4Q5PUS9-F1
#
_entry.id   AF-A0A4Q5PUS9-F1
#
_cell.length_a   1.000
_cell.length_b   1.000
_cell.length_c   1.000
_cell.angle_alpha   90.00
_cell.angle_beta   90.00
_cell.angle_gamma   90.00
#
_symmetry.space_group_name_H-M   'P 1'
#
loop_
_entity.id
_entity.type
_entity.pdbx_description
1 polymer ?
#
loop_
_entity_poly.entity_id
_entity_poly.type
_entity_poly.pdbx_seq_one_letter_code
_entity_poly.pdbx_strand_id
1 'polypeptide(L)' 'VSIVGIGMRSHVGIASKMFRVLSEEGINIQMISTSEIKTSVVIDEKYMELAVRALHKAFDLDQPSA' A
#
# COMPACT_ATOMS: atom_id res chain seq x y z
N VAL A 1 0.86 5.75 5.38
CA VAL A 1 -0.03 5.40 4.24
C VAL A 1 -0.76 4.10 4.55
N SER A 2 -2.02 3.93 4.14
CA SER A 2 -2.77 2.69 4.37
C SER A 2 -3.43 2.19 3.09
N ILE A 3 -3.49 0.88 2.91
CA ILE A 3 -4.37 0.22 1.94
C ILE A 3 -5.56 -0.38 2.67
N VAL A 4 -6.75 -0.31 2.06
CA VAL A 4 -8.01 -0.78 2.64
C VAL A 4 -8.76 -1.59 1.58
N GLY A 5 -9.27 -2.76 1.95
CA GLY A 5 -10.04 -3.60 1.04
C GLY A 5 -10.78 -4.73 1.75
N ILE A 6 -12.00 -5.01 1.30
CA ILE A 6 -12.77 -6.16 1.76
C ILE A 6 -12.14 -7.42 1.12
N GLY A 7 -11.72 -8.38 1.95
CA GLY A 7 -11.12 -9.63 1.46
C GLY A 7 -9.60 -9.65 1.42
N MET A 8 -8.91 -8.71 2.09
CA MET A 8 -7.43 -8.75 2.24
C MET A 8 -6.93 -10.02 2.93
N ARG A 9 -7.71 -10.59 3.86
CA ARG A 9 -7.42 -11.89 4.48
C ARG A 9 -7.45 -13.07 3.49
N SER A 10 -8.33 -13.00 2.51
CA SER A 10 -8.56 -14.08 1.53
C SER A 10 -7.66 -13.95 0.30
N HIS A 11 -7.17 -12.75 0.01
CA HIS A 11 -6.26 -12.48 -1.11
C HIS A 11 -4.82 -12.42 -0.63
N VAL A 12 -4.17 -13.59 -0.64
CA VAL A 12 -2.74 -13.72 -0.35
C VAL A 12 -1.95 -12.87 -1.34
N GLY A 13 -1.00 -12.09 -0.83
CA GLY A 13 -0.10 -11.28 -1.65
C GLY A 13 -0.42 -9.79 -1.73
N ILE A 14 -1.55 -9.31 -1.21
CA ILE A 14 -1.87 -7.87 -1.18
C ILE A 14 -0.81 -7.09 -0.38
N ALA A 15 -0.50 -7.52 0.85
CA ALA A 15 0.53 -6.87 1.67
C ALA A 15 1.92 -6.99 1.05
N SER A 16 2.26 -8.14 0.47
CA SER A 16 3.54 -8.34 -0.23
C SER A 16 3.68 -7.38 -1.43
N LYS A 17 2.61 -7.19 -2.22
CA LYS A 17 2.58 -6.23 -3.32
C LYS A 17 2.82 -4.81 -2.82
N MET A 18 2.18 -4.40 -1.73
CA MET A 18 2.40 -3.10 -1.08
C MET A 18 3.87 -2.90 -0.68
N PHE A 19 4.47 -3.87 0.01
CA PHE A 19 5.86 -3.75 0.48
C PHE A 19 6.86 -3.73 -0.68
N ARG A 20 6.61 -4.52 -1.73
CA ARG A 20 7.43 -4.51 -2.95
C ARG A 20 7.42 -3.13 -3.62
N VAL A 21 6.24 -2.54 -3.81
CA VAL A 21 6.10 -1.22 -4.45
C VAL A 21 6.84 -0.14 -3.65
N LEU A 22 6.68 -0.13 -2.33
CA LEU A 22 7.41 0.82 -1.48
C LEU A 22 8.94 0.60 -1.54
N SER A 23 9.39 -0.66 -1.62
CA SER A 23 10.80 -0.98 -1.78
C SER A 23 11.37 -0.55 -3.14
N GLU A 24 10.61 -0.70 -4.23
CA GLU A 24 11.03 -0.29 -5.58
C GLU A 24 11.21 1.24 -5.67
N GLU A 25 10.40 2.00 -4.95
CA GLU A 25 10.52 3.46 -4.82
C GLU A 25 11.57 3.91 -3.78
N GLY A 26 12.28 2.96 -3.15
CA GLY A 26 13.30 3.25 -2.14
C GLY A 26 12.75 3.81 -0.83
N ILE A 27 11.48 3.53 -0.51
CA ILE A 27 10.79 4.06 0.67
C ILE A 27 10.96 3.09 1.84
N ASN A 28 11.65 3.55 2.87
CA ASN A 28 11.82 2.77 4.10
C ASN A 28 10.54 2.73 4.94
N ILE A 29 10.14 1.53 5.39
CA ILE A 29 8.99 1.32 6.26
C ILE A 29 9.45 1.33 7.72
N GLN A 30 8.93 2.27 8.51
CA GLN A 30 9.30 2.42 9.93
C GLN A 30 8.44 1.54 10.86
N MET A 31 7.18 1.34 10.49
CA MET A 31 6.23 0.55 11.28
C MET A 31 5.17 -0.04 10.37
N ILE A 32 4.70 -1.24 10.72
CA ILE A 32 3.60 -1.93 10.05
C ILE A 32 2.53 -2.23 11.10
N SER A 33 1.28 -1.91 10.78
CA SER A 33 0.11 -2.28 11.56
C SER A 33 -0.97 -2.83 10.63
N THR A 34 -1.62 -3.94 11.00
CA THR A 34 -2.55 -4.65 10.12
C THR A 34 -3.83 -5.04 10.84
N SER A 35 -4.94 -5.07 10.11
CA SER A 35 -6.22 -5.65 10.47
C SER A 35 -6.71 -6.58 9.36
N GLU A 36 -7.91 -7.17 9.49
CA GLU A 36 -8.48 -8.06 8.46
C GLU A 36 -8.75 -7.38 7.11
N ILE A 37 -8.91 -6.06 7.12
CA ILE A 37 -9.32 -5.25 5.96
C ILE A 37 -8.39 -4.06 5.67
N LYS A 38 -7.30 -3.92 6.43
CA LYS A 38 -6.42 -2.75 6.33
C LYS A 38 -4.98 -3.11 6.66
N THR A 39 -4.04 -2.63 5.84
CA THR A 39 -2.61 -2.63 6.18
C THR A 39 -2.11 -1.20 6.16
N SER A 40 -1.54 -0.76 7.27
CA SER A 40 -1.05 0.59 7.49
C SER A 40 0.46 0.55 7.68
N VAL A 41 1.17 1.46 7.01
CA VAL A 41 2.60 1.64 7.17
C VAL A 41 2.93 3.07 7.55
N VAL A 42 3.90 3.23 8.43
CA VAL A 42 4.52 4.52 8.75
C VAL A 42 5.78 4.66 7.90
N ILE A 43 5.88 5.80 7.22
CA ILE A 43 6.98 6.17 6.34
C ILE A 43 7.36 7.63 6.63
N ASP A 44 8.54 8.04 6.19
CA ASP A 44 8.95 9.45 6.25
C ASP A 44 7.99 10.32 5.42
N GLU A 45 7.61 11.48 5.97
CA GLU A 45 6.63 12.40 5.40
C GLU A 45 7.02 12.86 3.99
N LYS A 46 8.33 13.00 3.69
CA LYS A 46 8.81 13.41 2.36
C LYS A 46 8.41 12.44 1.25
N TYR A 47 8.11 11.19 1.58
CA TYR A 47 7.71 10.16 0.62
C TYR A 47 6.19 9.98 0.54
N MET A 48 5.40 10.77 1.26
CA MET A 48 3.95 10.56 1.38
C MET A 48 3.25 10.54 0.02
N GLU A 49 3.47 11.57 -0.81
CA GLU A 49 2.83 11.65 -2.13
C GLU A 49 3.30 10.55 -3.08
N LEU A 50 4.61 10.26 -3.08
CA LEU A 50 5.19 9.21 -3.92
C LEU A 50 4.61 7.84 -3.56
N ALA A 51 4.57 7.51 -2.27
CA ALA A 51 4.00 6.27 -1.77
C ALA A 51 2.53 6.12 -2.14
N VAL A 52 1.74 7.19 -1.99
CA VAL A 52 0.31 7.16 -2.34
C VAL A 52 0.13 6.92 -3.84
N ARG A 53 0.84 7.67 -4.70
CA ARG A 53 0.72 7.51 -6.16
C ARG A 53 1.20 6.14 -6.64
N ALA A 54 2.34 5.67 -6.14
CA ALA A 54 2.90 4.36 -6.50
C ALA A 54 1.94 3.22 -6.10
N LEU A 55 1.37 3.29 -4.90
CA LEU A 55 0.40 2.30 -4.45
C LEU A 55 -0.92 2.39 -5.24
N HIS A 56 -1.43 3.59 -5.52
CA HIS A 56 -2.67 3.77 -6.29
C HIS A 56 -2.55 3.15 -7.69
N LYS A 57 -1.42 3.42 -8.37
CA LYS A 57 -1.07 2.81 -9.65
C LYS A 57 -0.88 1.31 -9.55
N ALA A 58 -0.16 0.83 -8.54
CA ALA A 58 0.09 -0.59 -8.38
C ALA A 58 -1.20 -1.39 -8.17
N PHE A 59 -2.22 -0.81 -7.53
CA PHE A 59 -3.53 -1.46 -7.33
C PHE A 59 -4.55 -1.12 -8.42
N ASP A 60 -4.12 -0.51 -9.54
CA ASP A 60 -4.96 -0.16 -10.69
C ASP A 60 -6.17 0.73 -10.32
N LEU A 61 -6.04 1.51 -9.24
CA LEU A 61 -7.11 2.38 -8.74
C LEU A 61 -7.20 3.70 -9.50
N ASP A 62 -6.24 3.97 -10.39
CA ASP A 62 -6.19 5.15 -11.26
C ASP A 62 -7.29 5.14 -12.33
N GLN A 63 -7.96 4.00 -12.53
CA GLN A 63 -9.00 3.85 -13.54
C GLN A 63 -10.37 4.21 -12.96
N PRO A 64 -11.23 4.92 -13.72
CA PRO A 64 -12.60 5.15 -13.30
C PRO A 64 -13.29 3.79 -13.12
N SER A 65 -13.95 3.61 -11.98
CA SER A 65 -14.83 2.46 -11.75
C SER A 65 -15.88 2.41 -12.85
N ALA A 66 -15.87 1.32 -13.63
CA ALA A 66 -16.85 1.07 -14.68
C ALA A 66 -18.29 0.98 -14.14
#